data_AF-A0AAD0WD88-F1
#
_entry.id   AF-A0AAD0WD88-F1
#
_cell.length_a   1.000
_cell.length_b   1.000
_cell.length_c   1.000
_cell.angle_alpha   90.00
_cell.angle_beta   90.00
_cell.angle_gamma   90.00
#
_symmetry.space_group_name_H-M   'P 1'
#
loop_
_entity.id
_entity.type
_entity.pdbx_description
1 polymer ?
#
loop_
_entity_poly.entity_id
_entity_poly.type
_entity_poly.pdbx_seq_one_letter_code
_entity_poly.pdbx_strand_id
1 'polypeptide(L)' 'MFFLGRIRSKPCTRCGLHVNDREPECWHCKDLTDLQAVYLKKAYTEDVIKKNKGLAALFCKLAAVALVISLAAFLI' A
#
# COMPACT_ATOMS: atom_id res chain seq x y z
N MET A 1 -2.69 -28.45 -7.17
CA MET A 1 -4.12 -28.12 -6.92
C MET A 1 -4.16 -26.78 -6.21
N PHE A 2 -4.29 -25.68 -6.97
CA PHE A 2 -4.31 -24.33 -6.40
C PHE A 2 -5.72 -24.06 -5.88
N PHE A 3 -5.91 -24.20 -4.56
CA PHE A 3 -7.13 -23.71 -3.92
C PHE A 3 -7.15 -22.19 -4.01
N LEU A 4 -7.98 -21.65 -4.89
CA LEU A 4 -8.44 -20.25 -4.86
C LEU A 4 -9.33 -20.02 -3.63
N GLY A 5 -8.83 -20.32 -2.45
CA GLY A 5 -9.46 -19.90 -1.19
C GLY A 5 -9.22 -18.41 -1.05
N ARG A 6 -10.30 -17.61 -0.95
CA ARG A 6 -10.20 -16.18 -0.57
C ARG A 6 -9.24 -16.09 0.62
N ILE A 7 -8.08 -15.48 0.41
CA ILE A 7 -7.15 -15.15 1.49
C ILE A 7 -7.90 -14.15 2.36
N ARG A 8 -8.36 -14.60 3.53
CA ARG A 8 -8.94 -13.72 4.53
C ARG A 8 -7.79 -13.14 5.34
N SER A 9 -7.83 -11.85 5.57
CA SER A 9 -6.81 -11.13 6.31
C SER A 9 -7.45 -10.26 7.37
N LYS A 10 -6.84 -10.21 8.54
CA LYS A 10 -7.22 -9.37 9.67
C LYS A 10 -6.08 -8.44 10.04
N PRO A 11 -6.37 -7.25 10.59
CA PRO A 11 -5.33 -6.38 11.12
C PRO A 11 -4.67 -7.05 12.32
N CYS A 12 -3.34 -7.07 12.35
CA CYS A 12 -2.58 -7.47 13.52
C CYS A 12 -2.77 -6.46 14.65
N THR A 13 -2.99 -6.92 15.89
CA THR A 13 -3.16 -6.06 17.06
C THR A 13 -1.89 -5.30 17.46
N ARG A 14 -0.70 -5.83 17.12
CA ARG A 14 0.60 -5.24 17.48
C ARG A 14 1.07 -4.19 16.48
N CYS A 15 1.15 -4.55 15.19
CA CYS A 15 1.63 -3.63 14.15
C CYS A 15 0.54 -2.97 13.32
N GLY A 16 -0.71 -3.45 13.35
CA GLY A 16 -1.81 -2.89 12.55
C GLY A 16 -1.72 -3.15 11.04
N LEU A 17 -0.79 -3.99 10.58
CA LEU A 17 -0.72 -4.50 9.20
C LEU A 17 -1.68 -5.69 9.03
N HIS A 18 -2.24 -5.85 7.83
CA HIS A 18 -3.05 -7.03 7.51
C HIS A 18 -2.16 -8.27 7.42
N VAL A 19 -2.57 -9.33 8.12
CA VAL A 19 -1.94 -10.65 8.09
C VAL A 19 -3.00 -11.70 7.74
N ASN A 20 -2.58 -12.80 7.12
CA ASN A 20 -3.46 -13.91 6.80
C ASN A 20 -4.08 -14.49 8.08
N ASP A 21 -5.39 -14.69 8.09
CA ASP A 21 -6.12 -15.21 9.25
C ASP A 21 -5.74 -16.64 9.61
N ARG A 22 -5.17 -17.38 8.65
CA ARG A 22 -4.70 -18.76 8.82
C ARG A 22 -3.35 -18.85 9.53
N GLU A 23 -2.62 -17.74 9.61
CA GLU A 23 -1.33 -17.74 10.29
C GLU A 23 -1.54 -17.63 11.81
N PRO A 24 -0.85 -18.49 12.60
CA PRO A 24 -1.00 -18.50 14.05
C PRO A 24 -0.39 -17.25 14.71
N GLU A 25 0.59 -16.65 14.05
CA GLU A 25 1.33 -15.49 14.52
C GLU A 25 1.48 -14.46 13.40
N CYS A 26 1.72 -13.20 13.76
CA CYS A 26 2.02 -12.16 12.78
C CYS A 26 3.49 -12.23 12.36
N TRP A 27 3.76 -12.62 11.12
CA TRP A 27 5.13 -12.77 10.61
C TRP A 27 5.88 -11.43 10.55
N HIS A 28 5.16 -10.31 10.48
CA HIS A 28 5.75 -8.98 10.59
C HIS A 28 6.29 -8.69 11.99
N CYS A 29 5.65 -9.23 13.03
CA CYS A 29 5.95 -8.93 14.44
C CYS A 29 6.72 -10.04 15.14
N LYS A 30 6.89 -11.17 14.47
CA LYS A 30 7.67 -12.30 14.97
C LYS A 30 9.07 -11.80 15.30
N ASP A 31 9.53 -12.12 16.50
CA ASP A 31 10.84 -11.72 17.04
C ASP A 31 11.03 -10.21 17.31
N LEU A 32 9.95 -9.42 17.27
CA LEU A 32 10.00 -7.99 17.61
C LEU A 32 9.33 -7.71 18.96
N THR A 33 9.86 -6.72 19.67
CA THR A 33 9.22 -6.13 20.85
C THR A 33 7.96 -5.35 20.46
N ASP A 34 7.06 -5.11 21.41
CA ASP A 34 5.82 -4.35 21.14
C ASP A 34 6.11 -2.95 20.61
N LEU A 35 7.15 -2.30 21.13
CA LEU A 35 7.57 -0.99 20.66
C LEU A 35 8.00 -1.04 19.18
N GLN A 36 8.85 -2.00 18.81
CA GLN A 36 9.28 -2.18 17.43
C GLN A 36 8.12 -2.55 16.50
N ALA A 37 7.17 -3.36 16.97
CA ALA A 37 6.00 -3.76 16.21
C ALA A 37 5.07 -2.57 15.87
N VAL A 38 4.89 -1.63 16.81
CA VAL A 38 4.05 -0.43 16.57
C VAL A 38 4.65 0.48 15.49
N TYR A 39 5.98 0.59 15.42
CA TYR A 39 6.64 1.45 14.42
C TYR A 39 6.65 0.86 13.00
N LEU A 40 6.43 -0.45 12.84
CA LEU A 40 6.48 -1.12 11.53
C LEU A 40 5.49 -0.56 10.51
N LYS A 41 4.22 -0.33 10.91
CA LYS A 41 3.22 0.21 9.96
C LYS A 41 3.59 1.62 9.50
N LYS A 42 4.12 2.44 10.39
CA LYS A 42 4.57 3.79 10.05
C LYS A 42 5.74 3.73 9.07
N ALA A 43 6.77 2.94 9.39
CA ALA A 43 7.93 2.75 8.51
C ALA A 43 7.54 2.21 7.13
N TYR A 44 6.65 1.21 7.09
CA TYR A 44 6.12 0.66 5.84
C TYR A 44 5.37 1.72 5.03
N THR A 45 4.50 2.49 5.66
CA THR A 45 3.71 3.52 4.98
C THR A 45 4.62 4.62 4.43
N GLU A 46 5.60 5.07 5.20
CA GLU A 46 6.57 6.08 4.78
C GLU A 46 7.44 5.58 3.61
N ASP A 47 7.89 4.32 3.64
CA ASP A 47 8.67 3.73 2.54
C ASP A 47 7.83 3.60 1.25
N VAL A 48 6.58 3.14 1.37
CA VAL A 48 5.64 3.06 0.24
C VAL A 48 5.38 4.45 -0.34
N ILE A 49 5.15 5.47 0.49
CA ILE A 49 4.97 6.85 0.03
C ILE A 49 6.22 7.35 -0.68
N LYS A 50 7.41 7.11 -0.09
CA LYS A 50 8.69 7.56 -0.66
C LYS A 50 8.94 6.93 -2.03
N LYS A 51 8.72 5.62 -2.17
CA LYS A 51 8.91 4.88 -3.44
C LYS A 51 7.91 5.32 -4.50
N ASN A 52 6.66 5.60 -4.12
CA ASN A 52 5.61 5.98 -5.07
C ASN A 52 5.53 7.48 -5.37
N LYS A 53 6.30 8.32 -4.68
CA LYS A 53 6.32 9.77 -4.92
C LYS A 53 6.67 10.11 -6.38
N GLY A 54 7.58 9.36 -7.00
CA GLY A 54 7.93 9.52 -8.41
C GLY A 54 6.79 9.13 -9.37
N LEU A 55 6.08 8.03 -9.07
CA LEU A 55 4.90 7.60 -9.82
C LEU A 55 3.77 8.62 -9.73
N ALA A 56 3.50 9.16 -8.53
CA ALA A 56 2.49 10.21 -8.35
C ALA A 56 2.81 11.44 -9.22
N ALA A 57 4.07 11.86 -9.28
CA ALA A 57 4.49 12.98 -10.12
C ALA A 57 4.30 12.69 -11.63
N LEU A 58 4.57 11.45 -12.07
CA LEU A 58 4.32 11.03 -13.46
C LEU A 58 2.83 11.06 -13.80
N PHE A 59 1.97 10.50 -12.95
CA PHE A 59 0.52 10.52 -13.16
C PHE A 59 -0.03 11.95 -13.20
N CYS A 60 0.45 12.85 -12.32
CA CYS A 60 0.05 14.26 -12.38
C CYS A 60 0.41 14.92 -13.72
N LYS A 61 1.61 14.65 -14.25
CA LYS A 61 2.02 15.19 -15.57
C LYS A 61 1.15 14.65 -16.70
N LEU A 62 0.88 13.34 -16.70
CA LEU A 62 0.03 12.71 -17.70
C LEU A 62 -1.41 13.24 -17.64
N ALA A 63 -1.95 13.42 -16.43
CA ALA A 63 -3.27 14.01 -16.23
C ALA A 63 -3.33 15.44 -16.77
N ALA A 64 -2.31 16.26 -16.51
CA ALA A 64 -2.24 17.63 -17.04
C ALA A 64 -2.23 17.65 -18.58
N VAL A 65 -1.43 16.78 -19.21
CA VAL A 65 -1.39 16.67 -20.68
C VAL A 65 -2.74 16.22 -21.24
N ALA A 66 -3.36 15.19 -20.65
CA ALA A 66 -4.68 14.72 -21.07
C ALA A 66 -5.75 15.81 -20.95
N LEU A 67 -5.67 16.64 -19.90
CA LEU A 67 -6.60 17.75 -19.67
C LEU A 67 -6.44 18.83 -20.75
N VAL A 68 -5.20 19.18 -21.11
CA VAL A 68 -4.92 20.12 -22.21
C VAL A 68 -5.44 19.59 -23.55
N ILE A 69 -5.18 18.33 -23.87
CA ILE A 69 -5.66 17.70 -25.11
C ILE A 69 -7.19 17.69 -25.14
N SER A 70 -7.84 17.34 -24.03
CA SER A 70 -9.31 17.32 -23.93
C SER A 70 -9.89 18.71 -24.16
N LEU A 71 -9.34 19.74 -23.50
CA LEU A 71 -9.78 21.12 -23.70
C LEU A 71 -9.57 21.58 -25.15
N ALA A 72 -8.43 21.25 -25.76
CA ALA A 72 -8.17 21.57 -27.16
C ALA A 72 -9.17 20.88 -28.11
N ALA A 73 -9.52 19.61 -27.84
CA ALA A 73 -10.49 18.87 -28.63
C ALA A 73 -11.94 19.37 -28.47
N PHE A 74 -12.28 20.02 -27.34
CA PHE A 74 -13.58 20.66 -27.13
C PHE A 74 -13.67 22.08 -27.72
N LEU A 75 -12.53 22.72 -28.01
CA LEU A 75 -12.45 24.07 -28.58
C LEU A 75 -12.27 24.08 -30.11
N ILE A 76 -12.07 22.91 -30.73
CA ILE A 76 -12.10 22.66 -32.18
C ILE A 76 -13.52 22.23 -32.56
#